data_AF-F2HHJ5-F1
#
_entry.id   AF-F2HHJ5-F1
#
_cell.length_a   1.000
_cell.length_b   1.000
_cell.length_c   1.000
_cell.angle_alpha   90.00
_cell.angle_beta   90.00
_cell.angle_gamma   90.00
#
_symmetry.space_group_name_H-M   'P 1'
#
loop_
_entity.id
_entity.type
_entity.pdbx_description
1 polymer ?
#
loop_
_entity_poly.entity_id
_entity_poly.type
_entity_poly.pdbx_seq_one_letter_code
_entity_poly.pdbx_strand_id
1 'polypeptide(L)'
;MIFKNFITKLTILLSNESNLNNLLPYEYNILTFLKEMIAYQSFLLKMENYLCDSQNVLFVIKKREVDRIECLCKLYHYIRILKIETQLMKFNGKKIYKFNMFEKKYLFRYTFLYKKIIYLQCLNFVPNKIKKVINQNIKLFTKQSSCENFYVFFKILRKSKIFHFLKLNKFSKDKVYCALYEKLKRLLLSNILFVV
;
A
#
# COMPACT_ATOMS: atom_id res chain seq x y z
N MET A 1 -0.51 25.64 0.93
CA MET A 1 -1.70 24.84 1.36
C MET A 1 -1.83 23.50 0.63
N ILE A 2 -1.55 23.42 -0.68
CA ILE A 2 -1.70 22.21 -1.50
C ILE A 2 -0.76 21.07 -1.05
N PHE A 3 0.53 21.36 -0.83
CA PHE A 3 1.53 20.34 -0.48
C PHE A 3 1.24 19.59 0.84
N LYS A 4 0.85 20.34 1.90
CA LYS A 4 0.44 19.75 3.19
C LYS A 4 -0.70 18.75 3.03
N ASN A 5 -1.64 19.01 2.12
CA ASN A 5 -2.74 18.09 1.84
C ASN A 5 -2.25 16.78 1.21
N PHE A 6 -1.25 16.82 0.32
CA PHE A 6 -0.68 15.61 -0.28
C PHE A 6 0.10 14.77 0.74
N ILE A 7 0.88 15.40 1.61
CA ILE A 7 1.57 14.69 2.71
C ILE A 7 0.54 14.04 3.64
N THR A 8 -0.51 14.76 4.04
CA THR A 8 -1.57 14.21 4.89
C THR A 8 -2.28 13.03 4.21
N LYS A 9 -2.49 13.09 2.90
CA LYS A 9 -3.02 11.95 2.14
C LYS A 9 -2.04 10.77 2.12
N LEU A 10 -0.74 11.01 1.91
CA LEU A 10 0.27 9.96 1.95
C LEU A 10 0.32 9.26 3.31
N THR A 11 0.25 10.01 4.42
CA THR A 11 0.26 9.41 5.76
C THR A 11 -0.98 8.56 6.00
N ILE A 12 -2.15 8.99 5.53
CA ILE A 12 -3.38 8.18 5.55
C ILE A 12 -3.21 6.90 4.73
N LEU A 13 -2.66 6.98 3.52
CA LEU A 13 -2.41 5.80 2.68
C LEU A 13 -1.43 4.83 3.34
N LEU A 14 -0.36 5.35 3.95
CA LEU A 14 0.62 4.56 4.67
C LEU A 14 0.00 3.86 5.89
N SER A 15 -0.82 4.56 6.66
CA SER A 15 -1.55 4.01 7.81
C SER A 15 -2.51 2.91 7.38
N ASN A 16 -3.28 3.16 6.32
CA ASN A 16 -4.21 2.17 5.78
C ASN A 16 -3.46 0.94 5.23
N GLU A 17 -2.35 1.15 4.52
CA GLU A 17 -1.59 0.05 3.95
C GLU A 17 -0.80 -0.72 5.03
N SER A 18 -0.33 -0.10 6.11
CA SER A 18 0.33 -0.85 7.20
C SER A 18 -0.64 -1.72 7.99
N ASN A 19 -1.83 -1.20 8.29
CA ASN A 19 -2.76 -1.85 9.23
C ASN A 19 -3.77 -2.80 8.57
N LEU A 20 -3.91 -2.77 7.25
CA LEU A 20 -4.84 -3.67 6.55
C LEU A 20 -4.11 -4.88 5.98
N ASN A 21 -4.68 -6.07 6.14
CA ASN A 21 -4.12 -7.26 5.50
C ASN A 21 -4.25 -7.23 3.97
N ASN A 22 -5.29 -6.57 3.44
CA ASN A 22 -5.53 -6.55 2.00
C ASN A 22 -4.72 -5.47 1.30
N LEU A 23 -4.17 -5.79 0.12
CA LEU A 23 -3.58 -4.79 -0.77
C LEU A 23 -4.67 -3.82 -1.29
N LEU A 24 -4.46 -2.53 -1.05
CA LEU A 24 -5.34 -1.46 -1.51
C LEU A 24 -5.05 -1.07 -2.97
N PRO A 25 -5.97 -0.36 -3.64
CA PRO A 25 -5.67 0.24 -4.94
C PRO A 25 -4.48 1.20 -4.87
N TYR A 26 -3.67 1.21 -5.92
CA TYR A 26 -2.51 2.08 -5.99
C TYR A 26 -2.94 3.52 -6.31
N GLU A 27 -2.65 4.45 -5.41
CA GLU A 27 -2.94 5.88 -5.60
C GLU A 27 -1.87 6.58 -6.46
N TYR A 28 -2.05 6.49 -7.77
CA TYR A 28 -1.08 7.02 -8.74
C TYR A 28 -0.87 8.53 -8.60
N ASN A 29 -1.96 9.30 -8.54
CA ASN A 29 -1.93 10.76 -8.57
C ASN A 29 -1.16 11.38 -7.39
N ILE A 30 -1.27 10.78 -6.20
CA ILE A 30 -0.58 11.29 -5.01
C ILE A 30 0.92 11.01 -5.12
N LEU A 31 1.29 9.80 -5.54
CA LEU A 31 2.69 9.39 -5.59
C LEU A 31 3.45 10.01 -6.76
N THR A 32 2.83 10.20 -7.92
CA THR A 32 3.49 10.91 -9.03
C THR A 32 3.74 12.37 -8.67
N PHE A 33 2.73 13.06 -8.15
CA PHE A 33 2.88 14.43 -7.68
C PHE A 33 4.01 14.57 -6.65
N LEU A 34 4.05 13.69 -5.65
CA LEU A 34 5.12 13.74 -4.64
C LEU A 34 6.50 13.43 -5.23
N LYS A 35 6.61 12.50 -6.19
CA LYS A 35 7.89 12.21 -6.87
C LYS A 35 8.38 13.40 -7.67
N GLU A 36 7.51 14.05 -8.42
CA GLU A 36 7.84 15.26 -9.18
C GLU A 36 8.27 16.40 -8.25
N MET A 37 7.55 16.59 -7.13
CA MET A 37 7.91 17.59 -6.13
C MET A 37 9.27 17.30 -5.46
N ILE A 38 9.55 16.04 -5.12
CA ILE A 38 10.86 15.63 -4.57
C ILE A 38 11.97 15.90 -5.59
N ALA A 39 11.75 15.55 -6.86
CA ALA A 39 12.73 15.76 -7.93
C ALA A 39 13.01 17.26 -8.14
N TYR A 40 11.94 18.07 -8.17
CA TYR A 40 12.05 19.53 -8.31
C TYR A 40 12.78 20.17 -7.13
N GLN A 41 12.43 19.80 -5.89
CA GLN A 41 13.11 20.33 -4.70
C GLN A 41 14.57 19.88 -4.63
N SER A 42 14.85 18.61 -4.97
CA SER A 42 16.21 18.10 -5.07
C SER A 42 17.05 18.86 -6.11
N PHE A 43 16.44 19.26 -7.23
CA PHE A 43 17.09 20.08 -8.24
C PHE A 43 17.40 21.49 -7.71
N LEU A 44 16.44 22.16 -7.08
CA LEU A 44 16.66 23.48 -6.48
C LEU A 44 17.76 23.47 -5.42
N LEU A 45 17.78 22.46 -4.55
CA LEU A 45 18.81 22.30 -3.53
C LEU A 45 20.21 22.09 -4.14
N LYS A 46 20.30 21.37 -5.26
CA LYS A 46 21.57 21.24 -5.98
C LYS A 46 22.03 22.58 -6.55
N MET A 47 21.12 23.37 -7.13
CA MET A 47 21.45 24.68 -7.69
C MET A 47 21.85 25.70 -6.62
N GLU A 48 21.17 25.70 -5.46
CA GLU A 48 21.55 26.56 -4.32
C GLU A 48 23.00 26.25 -3.84
N ASN A 49 23.41 24.98 -3.82
CA ASN A 49 24.79 24.59 -3.49
C ASN A 49 25.84 25.10 -4.48
N TYR A 50 25.49 25.31 -5.75
CA TYR A 50 26.43 25.87 -6.74
C TYR A 50 26.57 27.39 -6.63
N LEU A 51 25.61 28.08 -6.01
CA LEU A 51 25.54 29.55 -5.97
C LEU A 51 25.91 30.13 -4.60
N CYS A 52 25.96 29.34 -3.54
CA CYS A 52 26.26 29.82 -2.18
C CYS A 52 26.94 28.74 -1.33
N ASP A 53 28.20 28.97 -0.95
CA ASP A 53 28.98 28.10 -0.05
C ASP A 53 28.52 28.13 1.43
N SER A 54 27.47 28.88 1.76
CA SER A 54 27.02 29.02 3.14
C SER A 54 25.99 27.94 3.51
N GLN A 55 26.31 27.19 4.59
CA GLN A 55 25.41 26.26 5.28
C GLN A 55 24.23 27.01 5.91
N ASN A 56 23.31 27.50 5.08
CA ASN A 56 22.14 28.19 5.55
C ASN A 56 21.22 27.19 6.28
N VAL A 57 20.82 27.50 7.52
CA VAL A 57 19.94 26.62 8.34
C VAL A 57 18.67 26.24 7.56
N LEU A 58 18.13 27.16 6.76
CA LEU A 58 16.98 26.92 5.89
C LEU A 58 17.23 25.84 4.83
N PHE A 59 18.44 25.78 4.27
CA PHE A 59 18.84 24.75 3.31
C PHE A 59 18.81 23.36 3.94
N VAL A 60 19.40 23.23 5.13
CA VAL A 60 19.43 21.96 5.89
C VAL A 60 18.01 21.51 6.23
N ILE A 61 17.13 22.44 6.64
CA ILE A 61 15.72 22.14 6.92
C ILE A 61 15.01 21.63 5.65
N LYS A 62 15.12 22.33 4.52
CA LYS A 62 14.52 21.92 3.25
C LYS A 62 15.00 20.52 2.84
N LYS A 63 16.32 20.27 2.91
CA LYS A 63 16.91 18.96 2.59
C LYS A 63 16.32 17.85 3.45
N ARG A 64 16.29 18.04 4.78
CA ARG A 64 15.72 17.06 5.71
C ARG A 64 14.24 16.79 5.45
N GLU A 65 13.45 17.80 5.09
CA GLU A 65 12.05 17.62 4.74
C GLU A 65 11.88 16.81 3.44
N VAL A 66 12.71 17.05 2.42
CA VAL A 66 12.72 16.23 1.20
C VAL A 66 13.06 14.77 1.52
N ASP A 67 14.10 14.53 2.31
CA ASP A 67 14.53 13.18 2.73
C ASP A 67 13.40 12.45 3.50
N ARG A 68 12.69 13.16 4.39
CA ARG A 68 11.55 12.60 5.13
C ARG A 68 10.42 12.17 4.20
N ILE A 69 10.06 13.00 3.23
CA ILE A 69 8.95 12.69 2.31
C ILE A 69 9.35 11.55 1.37
N GLU A 70 10.59 11.53 0.89
CA GLU A 70 11.12 10.42 0.10
C GLU A 70 11.09 9.11 0.88
N CYS A 71 11.48 9.14 2.17
CA CYS A 71 11.40 7.99 3.06
C CYS A 71 9.96 7.46 3.18
N LEU A 72 8.97 8.34 3.39
CA LEU A 72 7.55 7.93 3.46
C LEU A 72 7.07 7.27 2.16
N CYS A 73 7.46 7.80 1.00
CA CYS A 73 7.16 7.21 -0.30
C CYS A 73 7.80 5.81 -0.45
N LYS A 74 9.06 5.65 -0.03
CA LYS A 74 9.77 4.36 -0.05
C LYS A 74 9.11 3.34 0.89
N LEU A 75 8.75 3.74 2.11
CA LEU A 75 8.05 2.89 3.07
C LEU A 75 6.70 2.42 2.53
N TYR A 76 5.92 3.31 1.90
CA TYR A 76 4.67 2.93 1.26
C TYR A 76 4.88 1.85 0.19
N HIS A 77 5.87 2.02 -0.68
CA HIS A 77 6.20 1.02 -1.70
C HIS A 77 6.68 -0.30 -1.08
N TYR A 78 7.52 -0.24 -0.04
CA TYR A 78 8.04 -1.41 0.64
C TYR A 78 6.93 -2.26 1.27
N ILE A 79 6.01 -1.65 2.01
CA ILE A 79 4.86 -2.35 2.61
C ILE A 79 4.02 -3.04 1.53
N ARG A 80 3.79 -2.36 0.40
CA ARG A 80 3.05 -2.95 -0.70
C ARG A 80 3.77 -4.14 -1.30
N ILE A 81 5.08 -4.07 -1.51
CA ILE A 81 5.89 -5.21 -1.99
C ILE A 81 5.78 -6.40 -1.03
N LEU A 82 5.93 -6.18 0.27
CA LEU A 82 5.76 -7.23 1.28
C LEU A 82 4.37 -7.90 1.20
N LYS A 83 3.31 -7.12 1.02
CA LYS A 83 1.97 -7.67 0.81
C LYS A 83 1.86 -8.46 -0.48
N ILE A 84 2.53 -8.02 -1.54
CA ILE A 84 2.56 -8.75 -2.82
C ILE A 84 3.20 -10.11 -2.65
N GLU A 85 4.31 -10.19 -1.93
CA GLU A 85 5.04 -11.43 -1.65
C GLU A 85 4.22 -12.38 -0.78
N THR A 86 3.68 -11.88 0.34
CA THR A 86 2.86 -12.68 1.26
C THR A 86 1.54 -13.17 0.66
N GLN A 87 1.02 -12.46 -0.35
CA GLN A 87 -0.26 -12.76 -0.99
C GLN A 87 -0.12 -13.23 -2.43
N LEU A 88 1.07 -13.66 -2.84
CA LEU A 88 1.40 -14.08 -4.22
C LEU A 88 0.35 -15.01 -4.84
N MET A 89 -0.07 -15.99 -4.06
CA MET A 89 -1.03 -17.02 -4.44
C MET A 89 -2.47 -16.50 -4.66
N LYS A 90 -2.82 -15.32 -4.12
CA LYS A 90 -4.14 -14.70 -4.29
C LYS A 90 -4.28 -13.94 -5.60
N PHE A 91 -3.17 -13.55 -6.23
CA PHE A 91 -3.16 -12.69 -7.42
C PHE A 91 -3.24 -13.50 -8.72
N ASN A 92 -4.29 -14.31 -8.86
CA ASN A 92 -4.59 -15.03 -10.11
C ASN A 92 -5.31 -14.11 -11.11
N GLY A 93 -4.59 -13.12 -11.65
CA GLY A 93 -4.98 -12.32 -12.83
C GLY A 93 -6.18 -11.37 -12.72
N LYS A 94 -7.08 -11.53 -11.72
CA LYS A 94 -8.37 -10.82 -11.67
C LYS A 94 -8.37 -9.40 -11.07
N LYS A 95 -7.25 -8.92 -10.50
CA LYS A 95 -7.19 -7.65 -9.75
C LYS A 95 -6.10 -6.69 -10.27
N ILE A 96 -6.01 -6.52 -11.59
CA ILE A 96 -4.98 -5.73 -12.28
C ILE A 96 -4.99 -4.24 -11.86
N TYR A 97 -6.16 -3.69 -11.50
CA TYR A 97 -6.32 -2.28 -11.12
C TYR A 97 -5.67 -1.92 -9.77
N LYS A 98 -5.32 -2.92 -8.94
CA LYS A 98 -4.71 -2.65 -7.63
C LYS A 98 -3.23 -2.29 -7.69
N PHE A 99 -2.60 -2.54 -8.84
CA PHE A 99 -1.16 -2.49 -8.98
C PHE A 99 -0.72 -1.37 -9.91
N ASN A 100 0.41 -0.76 -9.59
CA ASN A 100 1.13 0.05 -10.57
C ASN A 100 1.89 -0.83 -11.58
N MET A 101 2.44 -0.22 -12.64
CA MET A 101 3.19 -0.94 -13.68
C MET A 101 4.42 -1.70 -13.13
N PHE A 102 5.15 -1.11 -12.19
CA PHE A 102 6.34 -1.71 -11.60
C PHE A 102 5.99 -2.88 -10.68
N GLU A 103 4.93 -2.76 -9.88
CA GLU A 103 4.40 -3.83 -9.03
C GLU A 103 3.91 -5.00 -9.88
N LYS A 104 3.31 -4.75 -11.05
CA LYS A 104 2.95 -5.81 -12.00
C LYS A 104 4.19 -6.54 -12.53
N LYS A 105 5.21 -5.79 -12.96
CA LYS A 105 6.49 -6.37 -13.41
C LYS A 105 7.16 -7.17 -12.29
N TYR A 106 7.15 -6.64 -11.07
CA TYR A 106 7.68 -7.31 -9.88
C TYR A 106 6.95 -8.63 -9.60
N LEU A 107 5.61 -8.58 -9.50
CA LEU A 107 4.77 -9.76 -9.28
C LEU A 107 5.03 -10.84 -10.34
N PHE A 108 5.10 -10.46 -11.62
CA PHE A 108 5.37 -11.41 -12.69
C PHE A 108 6.75 -12.09 -12.56
N ARG A 109 7.81 -11.31 -12.32
CA ARG A 109 9.16 -11.86 -12.15
C ARG A 109 9.27 -12.72 -10.89
N TYR A 110 8.71 -12.25 -9.79
CA TYR A 110 8.77 -12.93 -8.51
C TYR A 110 7.95 -14.24 -8.53
N THR A 111 6.74 -14.24 -9.11
CA THR A 111 5.95 -15.47 -9.30
C THR A 111 6.67 -16.50 -10.18
N PHE A 112 7.33 -16.06 -11.25
CA PHE A 112 8.13 -16.93 -12.10
C PHE A 112 9.29 -17.58 -11.33
N LEU A 113 10.08 -16.77 -10.61
CA LEU A 113 11.21 -17.25 -9.81
C LEU A 113 10.75 -18.22 -8.71
N TYR A 114 9.70 -17.86 -7.97
CA TYR A 114 9.13 -18.68 -6.91
C TYR A 114 8.70 -20.05 -7.44
N LYS A 115 7.98 -20.10 -8.57
CA LYS A 115 7.58 -21.37 -9.22
C LYS A 115 8.79 -22.17 -9.67
N LYS A 116 9.80 -21.51 -10.26
CA LYS A 116 11.04 -22.18 -10.71
C LYS A 116 11.78 -22.82 -9.54
N ILE A 117 11.90 -22.12 -8.41
CA ILE A 117 12.56 -22.64 -7.20
C ILE A 117 11.82 -23.86 -6.66
N ILE A 118 10.49 -23.76 -6.47
CA ILE A 118 9.67 -24.90 -6.02
C ILE A 118 9.80 -26.08 -6.98
N TYR A 119 9.82 -25.82 -8.28
CA TYR A 119 9.94 -26.86 -9.29
C TYR A 119 11.27 -27.60 -9.17
N LEU A 120 12.38 -26.86 -9.08
CA LEU A 120 13.73 -27.42 -8.99
C LEU A 120 13.97 -28.15 -7.66
N GLN A 121 13.51 -27.59 -6.54
CA GLN A 121 13.80 -28.14 -5.21
C GLN A 121 12.86 -29.27 -4.81
N CYS A 122 11.57 -29.19 -5.19
CA CYS A 122 10.56 -30.12 -4.69
C CYS A 122 9.97 -30.97 -5.81
N LEU A 123 9.48 -30.35 -6.88
CA LEU A 123 8.65 -31.08 -7.85
C LEU A 123 9.46 -32.03 -8.75
N ASN A 124 10.75 -31.79 -8.98
CA ASN A 124 11.58 -32.72 -9.76
C ASN A 124 11.66 -34.12 -9.13
N PHE A 125 11.61 -34.20 -7.79
CA PHE A 125 11.74 -35.45 -7.04
C PHE A 125 10.40 -36.11 -6.68
N VAL A 126 9.28 -35.45 -7.01
CA VAL A 126 7.94 -35.91 -6.62
C VAL A 126 7.27 -36.71 -7.76
N PRO A 127 6.72 -37.90 -7.48
CA PRO A 127 5.96 -38.69 -8.46
C PRO A 127 4.77 -37.93 -9.08
N ASN A 128 4.50 -38.18 -10.36
CA ASN A 128 3.45 -37.47 -11.12
C ASN A 128 2.04 -37.57 -10.51
N LYS A 129 1.73 -38.65 -9.77
CA LYS A 129 0.44 -38.80 -9.05
C LYS A 129 0.29 -37.75 -7.94
N ILE A 130 1.35 -37.47 -7.19
CA ILE A 130 1.35 -36.50 -6.08
C ILE A 130 1.36 -35.06 -6.61
N LYS A 131 2.04 -34.79 -7.74
CA LYS A 131 2.00 -33.47 -8.42
C LYS A 131 0.57 -33.01 -8.73
N LYS A 132 -0.31 -33.92 -9.18
CA LYS A 132 -1.72 -33.60 -9.46
C LYS A 132 -2.48 -33.21 -8.19
N VAL A 133 -2.25 -33.93 -7.09
CA VAL A 133 -2.86 -33.63 -5.77
C VAL A 133 -2.36 -32.29 -5.21
N ILE A 134 -1.05 -32.02 -5.29
CA ILE A 134 -0.47 -30.73 -4.89
C ILE A 134 -1.10 -29.58 -5.67
N ASN A 135 -1.23 -29.71 -6.99
CA ASN A 135 -1.85 -28.67 -7.83
C ASN A 135 -3.34 -28.43 -7.50
N GLN A 136 -4.07 -29.46 -7.05
CA GLN A 136 -5.45 -29.32 -6.57
C GLN A 136 -5.50 -28.65 -5.18
N ASN A 137 -4.59 -29.02 -4.28
CA ASN A 137 -4.54 -28.46 -2.93
C ASN A 137 -4.05 -27.02 -2.90
N ILE A 138 -3.10 -26.62 -3.76
CA ILE A 138 -2.70 -25.22 -3.92
C ILE A 138 -3.94 -24.36 -4.26
N LYS A 139 -4.86 -24.84 -5.10
CA LYS A 139 -6.12 -24.13 -5.40
C LYS A 139 -7.05 -24.01 -4.19
N LEU A 140 -7.00 -24.93 -3.23
CA LEU A 140 -7.77 -24.86 -1.98
C LEU A 140 -7.14 -23.88 -0.97
N PHE A 141 -5.82 -23.94 -0.77
CA PHE A 141 -5.09 -22.99 0.09
C PHE A 141 -5.17 -21.54 -0.42
N THR A 142 -5.17 -21.34 -1.74
CA THR A 142 -5.39 -20.01 -2.34
C THR A 142 -6.79 -19.44 -2.07
N LYS A 143 -7.82 -20.29 -1.91
CA LYS A 143 -9.19 -19.88 -1.60
C LYS A 143 -9.42 -19.58 -0.11
N GLN A 144 -8.82 -20.35 0.79
CA GLN A 144 -9.01 -20.19 2.25
C GLN A 144 -8.43 -18.90 2.84
N SER A 145 -7.52 -18.23 2.12
CA SER A 145 -6.82 -17.04 2.65
C SER A 145 -7.54 -15.71 2.44
N SER A 146 -8.78 -15.68 1.93
CA SER A 146 -9.59 -14.45 1.89
C SER A 146 -10.20 -14.13 3.26
N CYS A 147 -9.36 -13.88 4.25
CA CYS A 147 -9.79 -13.30 5.52
C CYS A 147 -10.18 -11.84 5.28
N GLU A 148 -11.36 -11.58 4.70
CA GLU A 148 -11.99 -10.26 4.71
C GLU A 148 -12.70 -9.98 6.06
N ASN A 149 -12.84 -11.02 6.90
CA ASN A 149 -13.48 -10.97 8.22
C ASN A 149 -12.46 -10.72 9.34
N PHE A 150 -11.84 -9.54 9.35
CA PHE A 150 -11.02 -9.09 10.47
C PHE A 150 -11.51 -7.75 10.99
N TYR A 151 -11.29 -7.53 12.28
CA TYR A 151 -11.61 -6.27 12.95
C TYR A 151 -10.49 -5.26 12.73
N VAL A 152 -10.88 -4.00 12.56
CA VAL A 152 -9.98 -2.90 12.26
C VAL A 152 -10.36 -1.70 13.11
N PHE A 153 -9.35 -1.05 13.71
CA PHE A 153 -9.51 0.21 14.39
C PHE A 153 -9.46 1.37 13.39
N PHE A 154 -10.40 2.31 13.49
CA PHE A 154 -10.49 3.40 12.53
C PHE A 154 -10.93 4.72 13.16
N LYS A 155 -10.57 5.81 12.49
CA LYS A 155 -11.01 7.19 12.77
C LYS A 155 -11.73 7.79 11.57
N ILE A 156 -12.65 8.70 11.83
CA ILE A 156 -13.43 9.38 10.80
C ILE A 156 -12.73 10.67 10.37
N LEU A 157 -12.41 10.77 9.07
CA LEU A 157 -11.87 12.00 8.48
C LEU A 157 -12.98 12.99 8.15
N ARG A 158 -14.06 12.49 7.52
CA ARG A 158 -15.15 13.32 7.00
C ARG A 158 -16.50 12.72 7.39
N LYS A 159 -17.42 13.54 7.89
CA LYS A 159 -18.82 13.12 8.07
C LYS A 159 -19.44 12.98 6.68
N SER A 160 -20.04 11.83 6.39
CA SER A 160 -20.71 11.55 5.12
C SER A 160 -22.12 11.02 5.38
N LYS A 161 -23.04 11.23 4.43
CA LYS A 161 -24.40 10.66 4.51
C LYS A 161 -24.40 9.12 4.53
N ILE A 162 -23.30 8.48 4.11
CA ILE A 162 -23.16 7.02 4.05
C ILE A 162 -23.17 6.39 5.47
N PHE A 163 -22.81 7.14 6.51
CA PHE A 163 -22.94 6.66 7.89
C PHE A 163 -24.39 6.41 8.31
N HIS A 164 -25.37 7.13 7.73
CA HIS A 164 -26.78 6.91 8.00
C HIS A 164 -27.26 5.55 7.50
N PHE A 165 -26.78 5.10 6.34
CA PHE A 165 -27.12 3.79 5.78
C PHE A 165 -26.61 2.61 6.61
N LEU A 166 -25.50 2.81 7.33
CA LEU A 166 -24.92 1.76 8.18
C LEU A 166 -25.46 1.77 9.62
N LYS A 167 -26.46 2.63 9.93
CA LYS A 167 -26.94 2.89 11.30
C LYS A 167 -25.81 3.36 12.25
N LEU A 168 -24.78 4.01 11.72
CA LEU A 168 -23.58 4.45 12.44
C LEU A 168 -23.68 5.93 12.87
N ASN A 169 -24.85 6.37 13.32
CA ASN A 169 -25.17 7.79 13.52
C ASN A 169 -24.44 8.46 14.71
N LYS A 170 -23.74 7.70 15.56
CA LYS A 170 -23.10 8.20 16.80
C LYS A 170 -21.60 8.46 16.70
N PHE A 171 -21.02 8.42 15.50
CA PHE A 171 -19.58 8.57 15.40
C PHE A 171 -19.09 10.03 15.35
N SER A 172 -18.13 10.34 16.21
CA SER A 172 -17.41 11.61 16.32
C SER A 172 -16.02 11.49 15.68
N LYS A 173 -15.49 12.58 15.12
CA LYS A 173 -14.18 12.58 14.44
C LYS A 173 -13.00 12.24 15.37
N ASP A 174 -13.13 12.54 16.65
CA ASP A 174 -11.99 12.48 17.59
C ASP A 174 -11.84 11.11 18.28
N LYS A 175 -12.79 10.20 18.07
CA LYS A 175 -12.79 8.87 18.70
C LYS A 175 -12.32 7.80 17.72
N VAL A 176 -11.66 6.79 18.26
CA VAL A 176 -11.30 5.56 17.56
C VAL A 176 -12.46 4.57 17.73
N TYR A 177 -12.80 3.88 16.66
CA TYR A 177 -13.84 2.86 16.64
C TYR A 177 -13.29 1.55 16.11
N CYS A 178 -13.98 0.44 16.38
CA CYS A 178 -13.61 -0.89 15.88
C CYS A 178 -14.79 -1.49 15.13
N ALA A 179 -14.55 -2.01 13.93
CA ALA A 179 -15.55 -2.78 13.18
C ALA A 179 -14.90 -3.76 12.20
N LEU A 180 -15.71 -4.67 11.66
CA LEU A 180 -15.30 -5.60 10.62
C LEU A 180 -14.92 -4.85 9.34
N TYR A 181 -13.75 -5.18 8.77
CA TYR A 181 -13.22 -4.57 7.56
C TYR A 181 -14.20 -4.63 6.37
N GLU A 182 -14.91 -5.75 6.21
CA GLU A 182 -15.89 -5.95 5.14
C GLU A 182 -16.95 -4.82 5.11
N LYS A 183 -17.43 -4.39 6.28
CA LYS A 183 -18.42 -3.30 6.41
C LYS A 183 -17.83 -1.92 6.11
N LEU A 184 -16.51 -1.75 6.28
CA LEU A 184 -15.81 -0.47 6.13
C LEU A 184 -15.15 -0.28 4.76
N LYS A 185 -15.00 -1.35 3.97
CA LYS A 185 -14.26 -1.37 2.71
C LYS A 185 -14.62 -0.23 1.76
N ARG A 186 -15.92 0.06 1.59
CA ARG A 186 -16.39 1.15 0.72
C ARG A 186 -16.05 2.54 1.28
N LEU A 187 -16.13 2.71 2.59
CA LEU A 187 -15.82 3.97 3.27
C LEU A 187 -14.31 4.27 3.26
N LEU A 188 -13.48 3.23 3.36
CA LEU A 188 -12.02 3.34 3.22
C LEU A 188 -11.63 3.77 1.81
N LEU A 189 -12.19 3.13 0.78
CA LEU A 189 -11.91 3.47 -0.62
C LEU A 189 -12.36 4.88 -1.01
N SER A 190 -13.31 5.46 -0.28
CA SER A 190 -13.79 6.83 -0.49
C SER A 190 -13.08 7.87 0.38
N ASN A 191 -12.00 7.49 1.09
CA ASN A 191 -11.22 8.38 1.97
C ASN A 191 -12.07 9.09 3.04
N ILE A 192 -13.14 8.44 3.51
CA ILE A 192 -14.01 8.94 4.59
C ILE A 192 -13.44 8.58 5.96
N LEU A 193 -12.70 7.46 6.00
CA LEU A 193 -12.09 6.87 7.18
C LEU A 193 -10.60 6.69 6.94
N PHE A 194 -9.84 6.60 8.04
CA PHE A 194 -8.52 5.98 8.01
C PHE A 194 -8.38 4.96 9.14
N VAL A 195 -7.57 3.96 8.90
CA VAL A 195 -7.25 2.88 9.85
C VAL A 195 -6.11 3.34 10.75
N VAL A 196 -6.28 3.14 12.05
CA VAL A 196 -5.30 3.44 13.10
C VAL A 196 -4.58 2.17 13.49
#